data_AF-A0A7W7G2F4-F1
#
_entry.id   AF-A0A7W7G2F4-F1
#
_cell.length_a   1.000
_cell.length_b   1.000
_cell.length_c   1.000
_cell.angle_alpha   90.00
_cell.angle_beta   90.00
_cell.angle_gamma   90.00
#
_symmetry.space_group_name_H-M   'P 1'
#
loop_
_entity.id
_entity.type
_entity.pdbx_description
1 polymer ?
#
loop_
_entity_poly.entity_id
_entity_poly.type
_entity_poly.pdbx_seq_one_letter_code
_entity_poly.pdbx_strand_id
1 'polypeptide(L)' 'MTQADLSGADLSDAELRDARLAGAELTGADLTGADLSGADLTGARVDSEQLKGTRTDSRTRLPAGVAAPVSTP' A
#
# COMPACT_ATOMS: atom_id res chain seq x y z
N MET A 1 4.41 19.03 -0.15
CA MET A 1 5.19 17.81 0.20
C MET A 1 5.39 17.06 -1.09
N THR A 2 6.63 16.68 -1.39
CA THR A 2 6.97 15.93 -2.59
C THR A 2 6.41 14.52 -2.45
N GLN A 3 5.67 14.08 -3.47
CA GLN A 3 5.20 12.72 -3.61
C GLN A 3 6.41 11.75 -3.54
N ALA A 4 6.35 10.70 -2.71
CA ALA A 4 7.42 9.71 -2.66
C ALA A 4 7.37 8.85 -3.94
N ASP A 5 8.51 8.73 -4.63
CA ASP A 5 8.66 7.80 -5.74
C ASP A 5 9.24 6.49 -5.21
N LEU A 6 8.41 5.46 -5.18
CA LEU A 6 8.74 4.09 -4.77
C LEU A 6 8.44 3.13 -5.93
N SER A 7 8.40 3.63 -7.16
CA SER A 7 8.13 2.80 -8.33
C SER A 7 9.19 1.71 -8.49
N GLY A 8 8.74 0.47 -8.67
CA GLY A 8 9.62 -0.70 -8.78
C GLY A 8 10.42 -1.06 -7.53
N ALA A 9 10.14 -0.43 -6.37
CA ALA A 9 10.84 -0.74 -5.14
C ALA A 9 10.48 -2.15 -4.62
N ASP A 10 11.46 -2.84 -4.04
CA ASP A 10 11.21 -4.03 -3.23
C ASP A 10 10.80 -3.60 -1.82
N LEU A 11 9.52 -3.79 -1.50
CA LEU A 11 8.92 -3.55 -0.19
C LEU A 11 8.30 -4.85 0.36
N SER A 12 8.78 -6.01 -0.12
CA SER A 12 8.33 -7.30 0.37
C SER A 12 8.59 -7.44 1.87
N ASP A 13 7.61 -7.96 2.59
CA ASP A 13 7.60 -8.09 4.06
C ASP A 13 7.89 -6.79 4.86
N ALA A 14 7.80 -5.63 4.21
CA ALA A 14 8.11 -4.35 4.86
C ALA A 14 7.10 -4.00 5.97
N GLU A 15 7.60 -3.42 7.06
CA GLU A 15 6.77 -2.88 8.13
C GLU A 15 6.34 -1.43 7.83
N LEU A 16 5.19 -1.27 7.17
CA LEU A 16 4.63 0.02 6.74
C LEU A 16 3.39 0.43 7.58
N ARG A 17 3.32 -0.06 8.82
CA ARG A 17 2.24 0.23 9.76
C ARG A 17 2.13 1.73 10.01
N ASP A 18 0.92 2.26 9.91
CA ASP A 18 0.61 3.69 10.06
C ASP A 18 1.44 4.63 9.13
N ALA A 19 2.02 4.10 8.05
CA ALA A 19 2.83 4.89 7.11
C ALA A 19 1.99 5.93 6.35
N ARG A 20 2.60 7.09 6.08
CA ARG A 20 2.00 8.15 5.25
C ARG A 20 2.47 7.99 3.81
N LEU A 21 1.73 7.21 3.04
CA LEU A 21 1.95 6.95 1.62
C LEU A 21 0.97 7.73 0.73
N ALA A 22 0.31 8.76 1.27
CA ALA A 22 -0.67 9.55 0.54
C ALA A 22 -0.01 10.19 -0.69
N GLY A 23 -0.57 9.92 -1.87
CA GLY A 23 -0.02 10.32 -3.15
C GLY A 23 1.14 9.48 -3.66
N ALA A 24 1.79 8.60 -2.89
CA ALA A 24 3.02 7.92 -3.31
C ALA A 24 2.89 7.18 -4.66
N GLU A 25 3.95 7.21 -5.46
CA GLU A 25 4.06 6.39 -6.67
C GLU A 25 4.57 5.01 -6.28
N LEU A 26 3.70 4.01 -6.29
CA LEU A 26 4.02 2.62 -5.94
C LEU A 26 3.93 1.69 -7.16
N THR A 27 3.69 2.20 -8.36
CA THR A 27 3.55 1.38 -9.58
C THR A 27 4.72 0.42 -9.73
N GLY A 28 4.42 -0.89 -9.78
CA GLY A 28 5.41 -1.95 -9.94
C GLY A 28 6.24 -2.30 -8.69
N ALA A 29 6.01 -1.65 -7.55
CA ALA A 29 6.60 -2.06 -6.28
C ALA A 29 6.12 -3.46 -5.85
N ASP A 30 7.01 -4.27 -5.27
CA ASP A 30 6.63 -5.52 -4.64
C ASP A 30 6.19 -5.25 -3.19
N LEU A 31 4.91 -5.51 -2.88
CA LEU A 31 4.33 -5.33 -1.55
C LEU A 31 3.95 -6.68 -0.91
N THR A 32 4.42 -7.80 -1.46
CA THR A 32 4.09 -9.14 -0.96
C THR A 32 4.44 -9.24 0.53
N GLY A 33 3.46 -9.56 1.39
CA GLY A 33 3.67 -9.72 2.83
C GLY A 33 3.78 -8.42 3.64
N ALA A 34 3.82 -7.26 2.98
CA ALA A 34 3.97 -5.97 3.63
C ALA A 34 2.81 -5.68 4.62
N ASP A 35 3.15 -5.08 5.76
CA ASP A 35 2.17 -4.66 6.76
C ASP A 35 1.76 -3.21 6.53
N LEU A 36 0.59 -3.01 5.93
CA LEU A 36 -0.02 -1.71 5.64
C LEU A 36 -1.14 -1.37 6.65
N SER A 37 -1.18 -2.03 7.80
CA SER A 37 -2.20 -1.77 8.84
C SER A 37 -2.15 -0.30 9.27
N GLY A 38 -3.26 0.41 9.14
CA GLY A 38 -3.35 1.85 9.43
C GLY A 38 -2.63 2.79 8.45
N ALA A 39 -2.01 2.28 7.38
CA ALA A 39 -1.34 3.11 6.39
C ALA A 39 -2.33 4.01 5.62
N ASP A 40 -1.88 5.21 5.25
CA ASP A 40 -2.64 6.12 4.39
C ASP A 40 -2.11 6.07 2.96
N LEU A 41 -2.83 5.39 2.06
CA LEU A 41 -2.56 5.30 0.62
C LEU A 41 -3.49 6.22 -0.19
N THR A 42 -4.11 7.21 0.43
CA THR A 42 -5.05 8.11 -0.27
C THR A 42 -4.34 8.79 -1.45
N GLY A 43 -4.84 8.56 -2.67
CA GLY A 43 -4.27 9.11 -3.89
C GLY A 43 -2.93 8.49 -4.33
N ALA A 44 -2.45 7.44 -3.65
CA ALA A 44 -1.29 6.69 -4.11
C ALA A 44 -1.58 5.98 -5.44
N ARG A 45 -0.58 5.89 -6.31
CA ARG A 45 -0.64 5.09 -7.53
C ARG A 45 -0.18 3.67 -7.21
N VAL A 46 -1.15 2.78 -7.04
CA VAL A 46 -0.94 1.35 -6.77
C VAL A 46 -2.08 0.57 -7.42
N ASP A 47 -1.76 -0.59 -7.98
CA ASP A 47 -2.77 -1.47 -8.56
C ASP A 47 -3.28 -2.49 -7.55
N SER A 48 -4.53 -2.94 -7.71
CA SER A 48 -5.15 -3.95 -6.84
C SER A 48 -4.35 -5.25 -6.74
N GLU A 49 -3.58 -5.59 -7.78
CA GLU A 49 -2.72 -6.78 -7.81
C GLU A 49 -1.55 -6.67 -6.82
N GLN A 50 -0.96 -5.48 -6.69
CA GLN A 50 0.17 -5.24 -5.77
C GLN A 50 -0.26 -5.32 -4.31
N LEU A 51 -1.51 -5.01 -4.03
CA LEU A 51 -2.06 -5.13 -2.67
C LEU A 51 -2.44 -6.57 -2.31
N LYS A 52 -2.43 -7.52 -3.26
CA LYS A 52 -2.71 -8.93 -2.94
C LYS A 52 -1.60 -9.48 -2.04
N GLY A 53 -2.00 -10.02 -0.90
CA GLY A 53 -1.04 -10.55 0.09
C GLY A 53 -0.42 -9.50 1.00
N THR A 54 -0.86 -8.23 0.91
CA THR A 54 -0.58 -7.25 1.96
C THR A 54 -1.48 -7.49 3.17
N ARG A 55 -1.00 -7.07 4.35
CA ARG A 55 -1.82 -7.02 5.56
C ARG A 55 -2.42 -5.63 5.68
N THR A 56 -3.74 -5.55 5.66
CA THR A 56 -4.50 -4.30 5.86
C THR A 56 -5.55 -4.49 6.95
N ASP A 57 -5.84 -3.42 7.69
CA ASP A 57 -6.86 -3.41 8.73
C ASP A 57 -7.97 -2.39 8.41
N SER A 58 -8.93 -2.21 9.34
CA SER A 58 -10.02 -1.25 9.18
C SER A 58 -9.59 0.22 9.20
N ARG A 59 -8.31 0.50 9.53
CA ARG A 59 -7.75 1.86 9.58
C ARG A 59 -7.00 2.20 8.30
N THR A 60 -6.56 1.20 7.53
CA THR A 60 -5.89 1.41 6.24
C THR A 60 -6.78 2.21 5.29
N ARG A 61 -6.27 3.33 4.77
CA ARG A 61 -6.97 4.15 3.79
C ARG A 61 -6.46 3.83 2.40
N LEU A 62 -7.34 3.33 1.54
CA LEU A 62 -6.99 2.89 0.19
C LEU A 62 -7.19 4.02 -0.84
N PRO A 63 -6.49 3.96 -1.98
CA PRO A 63 -6.75 4.85 -3.10
C PRO A 63 -8.16 4.64 -3.66
N ALA A 64 -8.73 5.69 -4.25
CA ALA A 64 -10.02 5.60 -4.90
C ALA A 64 -9.99 4.59 -6.07
N GLY A 65 -10.99 3.70 -6.13
CA GLY A 65 -11.11 2.71 -7.22
C GLY A 65 -10.33 1.42 -7.00
N VAL A 66 -9.56 1.30 -5.91
CA VAL A 66 -8.88 0.06 -5.53
C VAL A 66 -9.76 -0.71 -4.54
N ALA A 67 -10.01 -1.98 -4.83
CA ALA A 67 -10.74 -2.84 -3.91
C ALA A 67 -9.83 -3.17 -2.70
N ALA A 68 -10.41 -3.22 -1.50
CA ALA A 68 -9.68 -3.68 -0.34
C ALA A 68 -9.13 -5.08 -0.61
N PRO A 69 -7.81 -5.31 -0.40
CA PRO A 69 -7.28 -6.67 -0.45
C PRO A 69 -8.00 -7.48 0.63
N VAL A 70 -8.26 -8.76 0.35
CA VAL A 70 -8.90 -9.64 1.31
C VAL A 70 -8.00 -9.68 2.56
N SER A 71 -8.49 -9.16 3.68
CA SER A 71 -7.83 -9.35 4.98
C SER A 71 -7.87 -10.86 5.25
N THR A 72 -6.73 -11.52 5.03
CA THR A 72 -6.55 -12.86 5.59
C THR A 72 -6.39 -12.70 7.11
N PRO A 73 -7.09 -13.52 7.91
CA PRO A 73 -7.08 -13.41 9.37
C PRO A 73 -5.70 -13.67 9.98
#